data_AF-A0A0C2G7A1-F1
#
_entry.id   AF-A0A0C2G7A1-F1
#
_cell.length_a   1.000
_cell.length_b   1.000
_cell.length_c   1.000
_cell.angle_alpha   90.00
_cell.angle_beta   90.00
_cell.angle_gamma   90.00
#
_symmetry.space_group_name_H-M   'P 1'
#
loop_
_entity.id
_entity.type
_entity.pdbx_description
1 polymer ?
#
loop_
_entity_poly.entity_id
_entity_poly.type
_entity_poly.pdbx_seq_one_letter_code
_entity_poly.pdbx_strand_id
1 'polypeptide(L)'
;MAKKLREADEDKAQPGQISLNYQGEAKEGKDNAPKEFFLKVDHELLKKPSYSQYIDMMDNFHRKVGIEEPRVSREEEKREIKAFLNTTLASGPWQILYDFFNRKDDVILYGDQPRRKPGQDTADKH
;
A
#
# COMPACT_ATOMS: atom_id res chain seq x y z
N MET A 1 10.78 -0.77 -11.40
CA MET A 1 9.71 -1.28 -10.52
C MET A 1 8.67 -0.20 -10.20
N ALA A 2 9.08 0.94 -9.62
CA ALA A 2 8.16 2.01 -9.20
C ALA A 2 7.12 2.45 -10.25
N LYS A 3 7.51 2.65 -11.52
CA LYS A 3 6.57 2.98 -12.61
C LYS A 3 5.47 1.92 -12.79
N LYS A 4 5.82 0.64 -12.77
CA LYS A 4 4.87 -0.47 -12.93
C LYS A 4 3.86 -0.51 -11.77
N LEU A 5 4.34 -0.29 -10.53
CA LEU A 5 3.47 -0.21 -9.36
C LEU A 5 2.50 0.97 -9.48
N ARG A 6 2.99 2.14 -9.91
CA ARG A 6 2.16 3.33 -10.11
C ARG A 6 1.11 3.14 -11.22
N GLU A 7 1.44 2.42 -12.27
CA GLU A 7 0.52 2.12 -13.38
C GLU A 7 -0.60 1.18 -12.93
N ALA A 8 -0.26 0.13 -12.17
CA ALA A 8 -1.20 -0.87 -11.65
C ALA A 8 -2.02 -0.41 -10.44
N ASP A 9 -1.74 0.76 -9.88
CA ASP A 9 -2.52 1.36 -8.80
C ASP A 9 -3.84 1.91 -9.35
N GLU A 10 -4.90 1.13 -9.22
CA GLU A 10 -6.29 1.47 -9.58
C GLU A 10 -6.93 2.43 -8.57
N ASP A 11 -6.45 2.40 -7.33
CA ASP A 11 -6.98 3.21 -6.25
C ASP A 11 -6.42 4.63 -6.28
N LYS A 12 -5.24 4.86 -6.87
CA LYS A 12 -4.64 6.21 -6.99
C LYS A 12 -5.63 7.30 -7.37
N ALA A 13 -5.43 8.46 -6.77
CA ALA A 13 -6.09 9.70 -7.17
C ALA A 13 -5.87 9.98 -8.66
N GLN A 14 -6.96 10.19 -9.39
CA GLN A 14 -6.95 10.60 -10.77
C GLN A 14 -6.78 12.13 -10.88
N PRO A 15 -6.32 12.64 -12.03
CA PRO A 15 -6.26 14.08 -12.27
C PRO A 15 -7.58 14.77 -11.93
N GLY A 16 -7.53 15.85 -11.14
CA GLY A 16 -8.71 16.62 -10.72
C GLY A 16 -9.42 16.12 -9.45
N GLN A 17 -9.07 14.92 -8.94
CA GLN A 17 -9.62 14.44 -7.67
C GLN A 17 -8.96 15.08 -6.45
N ILE A 18 -7.76 15.65 -6.60
CA ILE A 18 -7.07 16.42 -5.57
C ILE A 18 -6.63 17.76 -6.16
N SER A 19 -6.89 18.84 -5.42
CA SER A 19 -6.40 20.18 -5.74
C SER A 19 -5.56 20.70 -4.58
N LEU A 20 -4.36 21.16 -4.88
CA LEU A 20 -3.37 21.59 -3.91
C LEU A 20 -3.07 23.09 -4.03
N ASN A 21 -2.73 23.71 -2.91
CA ASN A 21 -2.31 25.09 -2.78
C ASN A 21 -0.88 25.12 -2.25
N TYR A 22 0.09 25.05 -3.16
CA TYR A 22 1.52 24.98 -2.83
C TYR A 22 2.06 26.25 -2.15
N GLN A 23 1.39 27.40 -2.33
CA GLN A 23 1.77 28.68 -1.73
C GLN A 23 3.25 29.03 -1.95
N GLY A 24 3.86 29.80 -1.06
CA GLY A 24 5.25 30.19 -1.17
C GLY A 24 6.20 29.18 -0.52
N GLU A 25 7.40 29.06 -1.06
CA GLU A 25 8.49 28.30 -0.44
C GLU A 25 8.85 28.88 0.93
N ALA A 26 9.07 28.00 1.91
CA ALA A 26 9.57 28.39 3.22
C ALA A 26 11.03 28.89 3.07
N LYS A 27 11.28 30.14 3.47
CA LYS A 27 12.61 30.76 3.41
C LYS A 27 13.07 31.16 4.80
N GLU A 28 14.31 30.81 5.15
CA GLU A 28 14.94 31.21 6.41
C GLU A 28 14.09 30.88 7.66
N GLY A 29 13.39 29.74 7.63
CA GLY A 29 12.52 29.30 8.72
C GLY A 29 11.20 30.08 8.86
N LYS A 30 10.87 30.98 7.92
CA LYS A 30 9.58 31.67 7.89
C LYS A 30 8.55 30.87 7.12
N ASP A 31 7.38 30.71 7.73
CA ASP A 31 6.20 30.16 7.07
C ASP A 31 5.70 31.15 6.01
N ASN A 32 5.52 30.65 4.79
CA ASN A 32 5.06 31.39 3.63
C ASN A 32 3.82 30.72 3.01
N ALA A 33 3.08 29.95 3.83
CA ALA A 33 1.91 29.17 3.44
C ALA A 33 0.73 29.42 4.42
N PRO A 34 0.16 30.65 4.46
CA PRO A 34 -0.88 31.02 5.44
C PRO A 34 -2.24 30.33 5.27
N LYS A 35 -2.47 29.57 4.20
CA LYS A 35 -3.71 28.87 3.89
C LYS A 35 -3.52 27.36 3.97
N GLU A 36 -4.61 26.62 3.92
CA GLU A 36 -4.57 25.16 3.85
C GLU A 36 -3.92 24.66 2.55
N PHE A 37 -3.23 23.51 2.64
CA PHE A 37 -2.56 22.88 1.51
C PHE A 37 -3.53 22.16 0.57
N PHE A 38 -4.53 21.45 1.11
CA PHE A 38 -5.56 20.79 0.32
C PHE A 38 -6.73 21.76 0.10
N LEU A 39 -6.95 22.18 -1.15
CA LEU A 39 -8.11 22.99 -1.51
C LEU A 39 -9.35 22.13 -1.75
N LYS A 40 -9.14 20.92 -2.26
CA LYS A 40 -10.19 19.96 -2.57
C LYS A 40 -9.63 18.55 -2.53
N VAL A 41 -10.40 17.66 -1.94
CA VAL A 41 -10.26 16.21 -2.09
C VAL A 41 -11.64 15.69 -2.51
N ASP A 42 -11.69 14.91 -3.59
CA ASP A 42 -12.90 14.29 -4.08
C ASP A 42 -13.42 13.26 -3.07
N HIS A 43 -14.67 13.40 -2.64
CA HIS A 43 -15.28 12.46 -1.69
C HIS A 43 -15.43 11.05 -2.27
N GLU A 44 -15.57 10.90 -3.59
CA GLU A 44 -15.63 9.58 -4.21
C GLU A 44 -14.28 8.85 -4.16
N LEU A 45 -13.17 9.59 -4.16
CA LEU A 45 -11.84 9.01 -3.92
C LEU A 45 -11.75 8.42 -2.50
N LEU A 46 -12.28 9.14 -1.50
CA LEU A 46 -12.23 8.71 -0.10
C LEU A 46 -13.13 7.52 0.21
N LYS A 47 -14.11 7.22 -0.66
CA LYS A 47 -14.96 6.03 -0.56
C LYS A 47 -14.31 4.76 -1.12
N LYS A 48 -13.18 4.87 -1.83
CA LYS A 48 -12.46 3.69 -2.30
C LYS A 48 -12.00 2.85 -1.09
N PRO A 49 -12.11 1.51 -1.15
CA PRO A 49 -11.83 0.65 0.00
C PRO A 49 -10.47 0.87 0.66
N SER A 50 -9.40 1.07 -0.11
CA SER A 50 -8.06 1.30 0.45
C SER A 50 -7.96 2.62 1.23
N TYR A 51 -8.62 3.68 0.74
CA TYR A 51 -8.65 4.98 1.41
C TYR A 51 -9.54 4.95 2.65
N SER A 52 -10.77 4.46 2.53
CA SER A 52 -11.71 4.46 3.65
C SER A 52 -11.22 3.59 4.80
N GLN A 53 -10.72 2.38 4.52
CA GLN A 53 -10.20 1.49 5.55
C GLN A 53 -8.93 2.03 6.20
N TYR A 54 -8.09 2.76 5.44
CA TYR A 54 -6.95 3.45 6.03
C TYR A 54 -7.39 4.58 6.96
N ILE A 55 -8.39 5.38 6.55
CA ILE A 55 -8.97 6.43 7.39
C ILE A 55 -9.56 5.85 8.68
N ASP A 56 -10.37 4.79 8.58
CA ASP A 56 -10.94 4.10 9.74
C ASP A 56 -9.84 3.68 10.73
N MET A 57 -8.77 3.05 10.23
CA MET A 57 -7.62 2.64 11.05
C MET A 57 -6.90 3.84 11.70
N MET A 58 -6.76 4.95 11.00
CA MET A 58 -6.09 6.15 11.52
C MET A 58 -6.97 6.95 12.50
N ASP A 59 -8.29 6.87 12.36
CA ASP A 59 -9.26 7.51 13.25
C ASP A 59 -9.33 6.85 14.64
N ASN A 60 -8.77 5.64 14.79
CA ASN A 60 -8.54 4.99 16.08
C ASN A 60 -7.57 5.75 16.98
N PHE A 61 -6.76 6.67 16.45
CA PHE A 61 -5.75 7.39 17.21
C PHE A 61 -6.21 8.81 17.57
N HIS A 62 -5.68 9.34 18.67
CA HIS A 62 -5.98 10.70 19.07
C HIS A 62 -5.04 11.66 18.35
N ARG A 63 -5.60 12.65 17.64
CA ARG A 63 -4.79 13.75 17.08
C ARG A 63 -4.02 14.54 18.14
N LYS A 64 -4.49 14.52 19.40
CA LYS A 64 -3.83 15.14 20.54
C LYS A 64 -2.92 14.11 21.22
N VAL A 65 -1.67 14.48 21.44
CA VAL A 65 -0.68 13.66 22.16
C VAL A 65 -1.02 13.57 23.66
N GLY A 66 -0.51 12.54 24.32
CA GLY A 66 -0.62 12.36 25.79
C GLY A 66 -1.93 11.73 26.25
N ILE A 67 -2.70 11.13 25.34
CA ILE A 67 -3.89 10.33 25.64
C ILE A 67 -3.57 8.88 25.33
N GLU A 68 -4.10 7.94 26.11
CA GLU A 68 -3.93 6.51 25.84
C GLU A 68 -4.60 6.13 24.50
N GLU A 69 -3.92 5.29 23.73
CA GLU A 69 -4.33 4.85 22.39
C GLU A 69 -4.34 3.31 22.31
N PRO A 70 -5.17 2.70 21.44
CA PRO A 70 -6.16 3.32 20.56
C PRO A 70 -7.48 3.67 21.29
N ARG A 71 -8.31 4.47 20.63
CA ARG A 71 -9.65 4.92 21.07
C ARG A 71 -10.71 3.82 21.03
N VAL A 72 -10.38 2.70 20.42
CA VAL A 72 -11.29 1.59 20.14
C VAL A 72 -10.84 0.32 20.86
N SER A 73 -11.72 -0.68 20.87
CA SER A 73 -11.37 -1.98 21.44
C SER A 73 -10.27 -2.68 20.61
N ARG A 74 -9.52 -3.58 21.26
CA ARG A 74 -8.54 -4.44 20.56
C ARG A 74 -9.17 -5.30 19.46
N GLU A 75 -10.45 -5.64 19.58
CA GLU A 75 -11.18 -6.45 18.60
C GLU A 75 -11.51 -5.64 17.35
N GLU A 76 -11.95 -4.40 17.54
CA GLU A 76 -12.22 -3.44 16.48
C GLU A 76 -10.95 -3.07 15.71
N GLU A 77 -9.88 -2.72 16.43
CA GLU A 77 -8.57 -2.43 15.82
C GLU A 77 -8.08 -3.61 14.96
N LYS A 78 -8.15 -4.85 15.48
CA LYS A 78 -7.78 -6.06 14.73
C LYS A 78 -8.63 -6.26 13.48
N ARG A 79 -9.94 -5.97 13.55
CA ARG A 79 -10.86 -6.10 12.43
C ARG A 79 -10.50 -5.12 11.31
N GLU A 80 -10.20 -3.88 11.66
CA GLU A 80 -9.85 -2.82 10.72
C GLU A 80 -8.48 -3.03 10.07
N ILE A 81 -7.47 -3.41 10.87
CA ILE A 81 -6.16 -3.83 10.35
C ILE A 81 -6.32 -4.98 9.35
N LYS A 82 -7.12 -6.00 9.70
CA LYS A 82 -7.36 -7.14 8.80
C LYS A 82 -8.06 -6.71 7.51
N ALA A 83 -9.05 -5.83 7.59
CA ALA A 83 -9.74 -5.31 6.40
C ALA A 83 -8.77 -4.56 5.48
N PHE A 84 -8.01 -3.60 6.04
CA PHE A 84 -7.03 -2.82 5.30
C PHE A 84 -5.95 -3.69 4.65
N LEU A 85 -5.41 -4.66 5.40
CA LEU A 85 -4.41 -5.59 4.86
C LEU A 85 -5.01 -6.46 3.75
N ASN A 86 -6.20 -7.01 3.91
CA ASN A 86 -6.84 -7.81 2.86
C ASN A 86 -6.99 -7.02 1.55
N THR A 87 -7.47 -5.77 1.63
CA THR A 87 -7.61 -4.89 0.47
C THR A 87 -6.25 -4.56 -0.16
N THR A 88 -5.27 -4.17 0.66
CA THR A 88 -3.93 -3.80 0.18
C THR A 88 -3.23 -4.98 -0.47
N LEU A 89 -3.30 -6.17 0.13
CA LEU A 89 -2.68 -7.37 -0.40
C LEU A 89 -3.37 -7.86 -1.69
N ALA A 90 -4.67 -7.59 -1.86
CA ALA A 90 -5.38 -7.91 -3.10
C ALA A 90 -5.10 -6.91 -4.25
N SER A 91 -4.51 -5.74 -3.95
CA SER A 91 -4.32 -4.66 -4.93
C SER A 91 -3.31 -5.01 -6.03
N GLY A 92 -3.52 -4.44 -7.22
CA GLY A 92 -2.61 -4.59 -8.38
C GLY A 92 -1.13 -4.31 -8.07
N PRO A 93 -0.78 -3.21 -7.38
CA PRO A 93 0.61 -2.93 -7.00
C PRO A 93 1.20 -4.03 -6.11
N TRP A 94 0.43 -4.54 -5.14
CA TRP A 94 0.91 -5.59 -4.26
C TRP A 94 1.14 -6.91 -4.98
N GLN A 95 0.24 -7.30 -5.89
CA GLN A 95 0.42 -8.52 -6.69
C GLN A 95 1.71 -8.47 -7.51
N ILE A 96 2.01 -7.32 -8.14
CA ILE A 96 3.27 -7.11 -8.87
C ILE A 96 4.49 -7.17 -7.94
N LEU A 97 4.38 -6.57 -6.76
CA LEU A 97 5.47 -6.54 -5.79
C LEU A 97 5.75 -7.93 -5.21
N TYR A 98 4.70 -8.68 -4.88
CA TYR A 98 4.77 -10.05 -4.39
C TYR A 98 5.46 -10.97 -5.40
N ASP A 99 5.03 -10.90 -6.66
CA ASP A 99 5.67 -11.59 -7.79
C ASP A 99 7.15 -11.26 -7.91
N PHE A 100 7.51 -9.98 -7.76
CA PHE A 100 8.89 -9.54 -7.83
C PHE A 100 9.75 -10.12 -6.71
N PHE A 101 9.24 -10.17 -5.48
CA PHE A 101 9.96 -10.76 -4.36
C PHE A 101 10.15 -12.27 -4.53
N ASN A 102 9.10 -13.00 -4.93
CA ASN A 102 9.21 -14.44 -5.15
C ASN A 102 10.18 -14.79 -6.30
N ARG A 103 10.25 -13.97 -7.34
CA ARG A 103 11.23 -14.14 -8.43
C ARG A 103 12.67 -13.83 -8.01
N LYS A 104 12.87 -13.02 -6.96
CA LYS A 104 14.21 -12.74 -6.42
C LYS A 104 14.73 -13.87 -5.53
N ASP A 105 13.85 -14.62 -4.88
CA ASP A 105 14.25 -15.84 -4.17
C ASP A 105 14.74 -16.91 -5.17
N ASP A 106 14.16 -16.99 -6.37
CA ASP A 106 14.67 -17.82 -7.48
C ASP A 106 16.08 -17.40 -7.96
N VAL A 107 16.45 -16.12 -7.82
CA VAL A 107 17.77 -15.59 -8.26
C VAL A 107 18.84 -15.72 -7.18
N ILE A 108 18.47 -15.92 -5.91
CA ILE A 108 19.43 -16.07 -4.80
C ILE A 108 19.58 -17.53 -4.33
N LEU A 109 18.62 -18.42 -4.60
CA LEU A 109 18.68 -19.82 -4.13
C LEU A 109 18.96 -20.90 -5.17
N TYR A 110 19.29 -20.57 -6.42
CA TYR A 110 19.77 -21.56 -7.37
C TYR A 110 20.92 -21.03 -8.21
N GLY A 111 22.14 -21.31 -7.77
CA GLY A 111 23.21 -21.59 -8.71
C GLY A 111 22.78 -22.79 -9.58
N ASP A 112 22.77 -22.57 -10.89
CA ASP A 112 22.53 -23.51 -11.98
C ASP A 112 22.29 -24.98 -11.60
N GLN A 113 21.03 -25.41 -11.50
CA GLN A 113 20.63 -26.76 -11.91
C GLN A 113 19.17 -26.75 -12.41
N PRO A 114 18.87 -27.36 -13.57
CA PRO A 114 17.49 -27.46 -14.07
C PRO A 114 16.66 -28.43 -13.22
N ARG A 115 15.44 -27.98 -12.85
CA ARG A 115 14.47 -28.78 -12.10
C ARG A 115 14.15 -30.09 -12.84
N ARG A 116 14.52 -31.25 -12.27
CA ARG A 116 13.97 -32.55 -12.68
C ARG A 116 12.52 -32.64 -12.21
N LYS A 117 11.60 -32.94 -13.14
CA LYS A 117 10.19 -33.21 -12.81
C LYS A 117 10.07 -34.56 -12.09
N PRO A 118 9.24 -34.70 -11.05
CA PRO A 118 9.02 -35.99 -10.41
C PRO A 118 8.12 -36.87 -11.30
N GLY A 119 8.53 -38.11 -11.56
CA GLY A 119 7.65 -39.13 -12.13
C GLY A 119 8.05 -39.76 -13.47
N GLN A 120 9.31 -39.71 -13.89
CA GLN A 120 9.80 -40.52 -15.02
C GLN A 120 11.02 -41.34 -14.61
N ASP A 121 10.78 -42.42 -13.87
CA ASP A 121 11.62 -43.62 -13.95
C ASP A 121 10.67 -44.79 -14.27
N THR A 122 10.28 -44.86 -15.54
CA THR A 122 9.89 -46.15 -16.12
C THR A 122 11.16 -46.87 -16.48
N ALA A 123 11.31 -48.05 -15.88
CA ALA A 123 12.03 -49.22 -16.36
C ALA A 123 12.56 -49.09 -17.80
N ASP A 124 13.84 -49.38 -18.02
CA ASP A 124 14.21 -50.63 -18.68
C ASP A 124 15.73 -50.85 -18.81
N LYS A 125 16.05 -52.14 -18.88
CA LYS A 125 17.17 -52.77 -19.62
C LYS A 125 18.54 -52.91 -18.95
N HIS A 126 18.69 -54.14 -18.45
CA HIS A 126 19.77 -55.12 -18.69
C HIS A 126 21.17 -54.83 -18.17
#